data_AF-A0A843LFS7-F1
#
_entry.id   AF-A0A843LFS7-F1
#
_cell.length_a   1.000
_cell.length_b   1.000
_cell.length_c   1.000
_cell.angle_alpha   90.00
_cell.angle_beta   90.00
_cell.angle_gamma   90.00
#
_symmetry.space_group_name_H-M   'P 1'
#
loop_
_entity.id
_entity.type
_entity.pdbx_description
1 polymer ?
#
loop_
_entity_poly.entity_id
_entity_poly.type
_entity_poly.pdbx_seq_one_letter_code
_entity_poly.pdbx_strand_id
1 'polypeptide(L)'
;MSLFTALLALILVAVVAFVLYKVVKSVAGLIINAVVGVILLWLIDVLNLMSLVGRPDIPINLITVLICAIGGIFGVLVTVVLHLLGVPLTL
;
A
#
# COMPACT_ATOMS: atom_id res chain seq x y z
N MET A 1 6.58 -35.01 30.52
CA MET A 1 6.03 -34.49 29.24
C MET A 1 6.26 -35.53 28.17
N SER A 2 5.24 -35.96 27.44
CA SER A 2 5.41 -37.00 26.42
C SER A 2 6.08 -36.41 25.16
N LEU A 3 6.86 -37.23 24.47
CA LEU A 3 7.54 -36.89 23.22
C LEU A 3 6.55 -36.31 22.17
N PHE A 4 5.31 -36.79 22.20
CA PHE A 4 4.20 -36.33 21.37
C PHE A 4 3.80 -34.87 21.64
N THR A 5 3.74 -34.46 22.91
CA THR A 5 3.44 -33.07 23.29
C THR A 5 4.54 -32.10 22.86
N ALA A 6 5.81 -32.53 22.95
CA ALA A 6 6.94 -31.72 22.49
C ALA A 6 6.91 -31.50 20.97
N LEU A 7 6.56 -32.55 20.20
CA LEU A 7 6.39 -32.47 18.75
C LEU A 7 5.24 -31.54 18.34
N LEU A 8 4.08 -31.66 19.01
CA LEU A 8 2.95 -30.75 18.74
C LEU A 8 3.31 -29.29 19.05
N ALA A 9 3.97 -29.03 20.18
CA ALA A 9 4.37 -27.68 20.56
C ALA A 9 5.35 -27.08 19.53
N LEU A 10 6.32 -27.86 19.06
CA LEU A 10 7.28 -27.42 18.05
C LEU A 10 6.59 -27.08 16.72
N ILE A 11 5.67 -27.92 16.25
CA ILE A 11 4.89 -27.67 15.03
C ILE A 11 4.07 -26.39 15.18
N LEU A 12 3.40 -26.20 16.31
CA LEU A 12 2.58 -25.02 16.57
C LEU A 12 3.43 -23.74 16.57
N VAL A 13 4.59 -23.73 17.22
CA VAL A 13 5.51 -22.59 17.21
C VAL A 13 6.01 -22.28 15.81
N ALA A 14 6.36 -23.30 15.01
CA ALA A 14 6.80 -23.12 13.63
C ALA A 14 5.70 -22.52 12.75
N VAL A 15 4.45 -22.96 12.90
CA VAL A 15 3.30 -22.41 12.17
C VAL A 15 3.06 -20.95 12.55
N VAL A 16 3.06 -20.62 13.84
CA VAL A 16 2.88 -19.23 14.32
C VAL A 16 4.00 -18.33 13.79
N ALA A 17 5.26 -18.77 13.86
CA ALA A 17 6.40 -18.02 13.33
C ALA A 17 6.29 -17.81 11.81
N PHE A 18 5.84 -18.80 11.05
CA PHE A 18 5.64 -18.70 9.60
C PHE A 18 4.54 -17.69 9.24
N VAL A 19 3.41 -17.73 9.95
CA VAL A 19 2.31 -16.77 9.74
C VAL A 19 2.77 -15.35 10.06
N LEU A 20 3.43 -15.14 11.20
CA LEU A 20 3.99 -13.84 11.57
C LEU A 20 5.00 -13.34 10.53
N TYR A 21 5.91 -14.21 10.06
CA TYR A 21 6.85 -13.86 9.00
C TYR A 21 6.15 -13.41 7.71
N LYS A 22 5.07 -14.10 7.30
CA LYS A 22 4.33 -13.73 6.09
C LYS A 22 3.62 -12.38 6.24
N VAL A 23 3.07 -12.10 7.43
CA VAL A 23 2.43 -10.80 7.75
C VAL A 23 3.49 -9.68 7.74
N VAL A 24 4.62 -9.86 8.42
CA VAL A 24 5.71 -8.86 8.46
C VAL A 24 6.32 -8.65 7.06
N LYS A 25 6.50 -9.71 6.28
CA LYS A 25 6.96 -9.62 4.88
C LYS A 25 5.98 -8.85 4.00
N SER A 26 4.69 -8.90 4.31
CA SER A 26 3.67 -8.08 3.65
C SER A 26 3.79 -6.59 3.98
N VAL A 27 4.30 -6.23 5.17
CA VAL A 27 4.54 -4.83 5.57
C VAL A 27 5.64 -4.19 4.72
N ALA A 28 6.72 -4.93 4.44
CA ALA A 28 7.76 -4.46 3.52
C ALA A 28 7.19 -4.19 2.12
N GLY A 29 6.27 -5.03 1.64
CA GLY A 29 5.54 -4.80 0.38
C GLY A 29 4.67 -3.55 0.42
N LEU A 30 3.97 -3.30 1.53
CA LEU A 30 3.18 -2.07 1.72
C LEU A 30 4.06 -0.81 1.64
N ILE A 31 5.24 -0.85 2.26
CA ILE A 31 6.17 0.29 2.26
C ILE A 31 6.68 0.54 0.84
N ILE A 32 7.09 -0.51 0.12
CA ILE A 32 7.55 -0.37 -1.27
C ILE A 32 6.42 0.18 -2.15
N ASN A 33 5.21 -0.35 -2.02
CA ASN A 33 4.05 0.13 -2.78
C ASN A 33 3.71 1.59 -2.47
N ALA A 34 3.80 1.99 -1.20
CA ALA A 34 3.62 3.38 -0.78
C ALA A 34 4.66 4.29 -1.41
N VAL A 35 5.94 3.92 -1.33
CA VAL A 35 7.06 4.69 -1.90
C VAL A 35 6.90 4.82 -3.42
N VAL A 36 6.65 3.71 -4.12
CA VAL A 36 6.43 3.71 -5.57
C VAL A 36 5.23 4.58 -5.93
N GLY A 37 4.10 4.45 -5.22
CA GLY A 37 2.91 5.24 -5.51
C GLY A 37 3.10 6.74 -5.25
N VAL A 38 3.83 7.12 -4.19
CA VAL A 38 4.20 8.52 -3.93
C VAL A 38 5.10 9.07 -5.04
N ILE A 39 6.09 8.30 -5.48
CA ILE A 39 6.96 8.70 -6.60
C ILE A 39 6.14 8.91 -7.88
N LEU A 40 5.18 8.03 -8.16
CA LEU A 40 4.30 8.20 -9.33
C LEU A 40 3.38 9.42 -9.20
N LEU A 41 2.77 9.66 -8.04
CA LEU A 41 1.93 10.84 -7.81
C LEU A 41 2.74 12.13 -7.97
N TRP A 42 3.98 12.14 -7.43
CA TRP A 42 4.90 13.24 -7.62
C TRP A 42 5.28 13.44 -9.09
N LEU A 43 5.48 12.36 -9.85
CA LEU A 43 5.75 12.45 -11.29
C LEU A 43 4.53 12.99 -12.06
N ILE A 44 3.32 12.63 -11.65
CA ILE A 44 2.07 13.16 -12.24
C ILE A 44 1.96 14.68 -12.02
N ASP A 45 2.29 15.15 -10.82
CA ASP A 45 2.33 16.55 -10.43
C ASP A 45 3.40 17.34 -11.22
N VAL A 46 4.65 16.84 -11.24
CA VAL A 46 5.76 17.48 -11.98
C VAL A 46 5.47 17.56 -13.48
N LEU A 47 4.89 16.52 -14.06
CA LEU A 47 4.51 16.51 -15.49
C LEU A 47 3.23 17.29 -15.79
N ASN A 48 2.58 17.88 -14.77
CA ASN A 48 1.32 18.62 -14.90
C ASN A 48 0.24 17.81 -15.64
N LEU A 49 0.25 16.48 -15.45
CA LEU A 49 -0.65 15.55 -16.15
C LEU A 49 -2.13 15.84 -15.88
N MET A 50 -2.43 16.36 -14.68
CA MET A 50 -3.78 16.78 -14.30
C MET A 50 -4.19 18.11 -14.94
N SER A 51 -3.23 19.01 -15.16
CA SER A 51 -3.47 20.27 -15.88
C SER A 51 -3.90 20.04 -17.34
N LEU A 52 -3.46 18.95 -18.00
CA LEU A 52 -3.95 18.57 -19.34
C LEU A 52 -5.47 18.27 -19.34
N VAL A 53 -6.02 17.86 -18.20
CA VAL A 53 -7.44 17.52 -18.04
C VAL A 53 -8.22 18.70 -17.41
N GLY A 54 -7.58 19.85 -17.20
CA GLY A 54 -8.20 21.04 -16.61
C GLY A 54 -8.58 20.87 -15.14
N ARG A 55 -7.94 19.92 -14.43
CA ARG A 55 -8.12 19.66 -13.00
C ARG A 55 -6.89 20.08 -12.22
N PRO A 56 -7.07 20.50 -10.94
CA PRO A 56 -5.95 20.73 -10.04
C PRO A 56 -5.21 19.42 -9.77
N ASP A 57 -3.94 19.53 -9.40
CA ASP A 57 -3.09 18.38 -9.10
C ASP A 57 -3.60 17.55 -7.92
N ILE A 58 -3.14 16.30 -7.86
CA ILE A 58 -3.57 15.33 -6.85
C ILE A 58 -2.77 15.59 -5.57
N PRO A 59 -3.42 15.93 -4.45
CA PRO A 59 -2.72 16.22 -3.21
C PRO A 59 -2.05 14.95 -2.66
N ILE A 60 -0.75 15.03 -2.37
CA ILE A 60 0.00 13.99 -1.68
C ILE A 60 -0.26 14.15 -0.18
N ASN A 61 -1.18 13.35 0.36
CA ASN A 61 -1.58 13.37 1.77
C ASN A 61 -1.74 11.93 2.27
N LEU A 62 -1.97 11.74 3.57
CA LEU A 62 -2.05 10.44 4.22
C LEU A 62 -3.04 9.48 3.53
N ILE A 63 -4.18 9.99 3.05
CA ILE A 63 -5.18 9.18 2.32
C ILE A 63 -4.62 8.65 1.00
N THR A 64 -4.03 9.52 0.16
CA THR A 64 -3.49 9.12 -1.15
C THR A 64 -2.30 8.19 -0.99
N VAL A 65 -1.47 8.39 0.04
CA VAL A 65 -0.39 7.47 0.43
C VAL A 65 -0.93 6.12 0.86
N LEU A 66 -2.04 6.06 1.62
CA LEU A 66 -2.64 4.80 2.06
C LEU A 66 -3.24 4.00 0.89
N ILE A 67 -3.94 4.68 -0.02
CA ILE A 67 -4.49 4.06 -1.23
C ILE A 67 -3.35 3.48 -2.09
N CYS A 68 -2.25 4.23 -2.21
CA CYS A 68 -1.03 3.75 -2.89
C CYS A 68 -0.31 2.63 -2.13
N ALA A 69 -0.30 2.63 -0.80
CA ALA A 69 0.33 1.57 -0.01
C ALA A 69 -0.39 0.23 -0.21
N ILE A 70 -1.73 0.27 -0.23
CA ILE A 70 -2.58 -0.92 -0.41
C ILE A 70 -2.59 -1.38 -1.88
N GLY A 71 -2.73 -0.45 -2.82
CA GLY A 71 -2.89 -0.75 -4.25
C GLY A 71 -1.62 -0.70 -5.09
N GLY A 72 -0.51 -0.17 -4.57
CA GLY A 72 0.70 0.12 -5.35
C GLY A 72 0.41 1.02 -6.55
N ILE A 73 0.90 0.60 -7.73
CA ILE A 73 0.64 1.27 -9.01
C ILE A 73 -0.86 1.33 -9.33
N PHE A 74 -1.64 0.29 -9.00
CA PHE A 74 -3.10 0.33 -9.16
C PHE A 74 -3.74 1.35 -8.22
N GLY A 75 -3.15 1.57 -7.04
CA GLY A 75 -3.59 2.61 -6.10
C GLY A 75 -3.49 4.01 -6.73
N VAL A 76 -2.40 4.29 -7.46
CA VAL A 76 -2.23 5.55 -8.20
C VAL A 76 -3.33 5.72 -9.23
N LEU A 77 -3.60 4.69 -10.05
CA LEU A 77 -4.69 4.74 -11.04
C LEU A 77 -6.04 5.02 -10.39
N VAL A 78 -6.33 4.38 -9.25
CA VAL A 78 -7.57 4.63 -8.49
C VAL A 78 -7.62 6.06 -7.97
N THR A 79 -6.52 6.60 -7.43
CA THR A 79 -6.49 8.01 -6.97
C THR A 79 -6.72 8.99 -8.11
N VAL A 80 -6.14 8.74 -9.28
CA VAL A 80 -6.37 9.56 -10.48
C VAL A 80 -7.84 9.50 -10.87
N VAL A 81 -8.44 8.30 -10.95
CA VAL A 81 -9.86 8.15 -11.29
C VAL A 81 -10.77 8.83 -10.26
N LEU A 82 -10.53 8.65 -8.96
CA LEU A 82 -11.33 9.31 -7.91
C LEU A 82 -11.22 10.83 -8.00
N HIS A 83 -10.02 11.36 -8.24
CA HIS A 83 -9.80 12.79 -8.41
C HIS A 83 -10.44 13.32 -9.70
N LEU A 84 -10.50 12.51 -10.76
CA LEU A 84 -11.24 12.77 -12.00
C LEU A 84 -12.76 12.62 -11.85
N LEU A 85 -13.24 11.91 -10.83
CA LEU A 85 -14.65 11.90 -10.44
C LEU A 85 -15.03 13.05 -9.50
N GLY A 86 -14.04 13.81 -9.01
CA GLY A 86 -14.25 14.95 -8.11
C GLY A 86 -14.43 14.53 -6.64
N VAL A 87 -14.03 13.30 -6.29
CA VAL A 87 -14.00 12.84 -4.91
C VAL A 87 -12.87 13.57 -4.17
N PRO A 88 -13.14 14.26 -3.05
CA PRO A 88 -12.09 14.93 -2.29
C PRO A 88 -11.15 13.88 -1.68
N LEU A 89 -9.88 13.93 -2.06
CA LEU A 89 -8.79 13.12 -1.51
C LEU A 89 -7.95 13.90 -0.48
N THR A 90 -8.49 15.02 -0.01
CA THR A 90 -7.92 15.86 1.04
C THR A 90 -8.50 15.45 2.38
N LEU A 91 -7.64 15.40 3.42
CA LEU A 91 -8.08 15.41 4.81
C LEU A 91 -8.05 16.85 5.29
#